data_AF-A0A416VT52-F1
#
_entry.id   AF-A0A416VT52-F1
#
_cell.length_a   1.000
_cell.length_b   1.000
_cell.length_c   1.000
_cell.angle_alpha   90.00
_cell.angle_beta   90.00
_cell.angle_gamma   90.00
#
_symmetry.space_group_name_H-M   'P 1'
#
loop_
_entity.id
_entity.type
_entity.pdbx_description
1 polymer ?
#
loop_
_entity_poly.entity_id
_entity_poly.type
_entity_poly.pdbx_seq_one_letter_code
_entity_poly.pdbx_strand_id
1 'polypeptide(L)'
;MSNLIPGNQKHLTLQDRKFIEDSLNENLSFKEIAKYLCKDPTTISKEIRLHRVDDINPKRIFNNPHNFCTQRFRCKRTNVCEKIILCDINCASCMKCNQVCKSFVKECCSRLDRAPYVCNGCDKPLHRCNVPHKYRYDAVFAQRNYEELRTSSRNGVNITKHQALQMNSVVAPLIEQGQSPYVIVTNHPELGISVKT
;
A
#
# COMPACT_ATOMS: atom_id res chain seq x y z
N MET A 1 12.39 -20.06 10.23
CA MET A 1 11.08 -20.50 9.71
C MET A 1 10.52 -21.50 10.71
N SER A 2 9.28 -21.34 11.17
CA SER A 2 8.68 -22.35 12.05
C SER A 2 8.35 -23.59 11.22
N ASN A 3 9.05 -24.70 11.46
CA ASN A 3 8.87 -25.99 10.76
C ASN A 3 7.46 -26.61 10.92
N LEU A 4 6.51 -25.91 11.57
CA LEU A 4 5.17 -26.40 11.87
C LEU A 4 4.12 -26.12 10.78
N ILE A 5 4.38 -25.24 9.80
CA ILE A 5 3.42 -24.92 8.75
C ILE A 5 4.04 -25.23 7.39
N PRO A 6 3.65 -26.32 6.71
CA PRO A 6 4.14 -26.63 5.38
C PRO A 6 3.64 -25.56 4.41
N GLY A 7 4.54 -24.68 3.96
CA GLY A 7 4.19 -23.62 3.03
C GLY A 7 3.91 -24.19 1.64
N ASN A 8 2.72 -23.97 1.10
CA ASN A 8 2.47 -24.23 -0.32
C ASN A 8 2.90 -22.98 -1.13
N GLN A 9 3.73 -23.14 -2.16
CA GLN A 9 4.26 -22.03 -2.98
C GLN A 9 3.23 -21.44 -3.95
N LYS A 10 1.95 -21.78 -3.78
CA LYS A 10 0.87 -21.31 -4.66
C LYS A 10 0.48 -19.87 -4.30
N HIS A 11 -0.13 -19.17 -5.25
CA HIS A 11 -0.75 -17.88 -4.97
C HIS A 11 -1.98 -18.04 -4.08
N LEU A 12 -2.29 -17.01 -3.29
CA LEU A 12 -3.57 -16.94 -2.58
C LEU A 12 -4.71 -16.84 -3.60
N THR A 13 -5.75 -17.63 -3.40
CA THR A 13 -7.00 -17.56 -4.14
C THR A 13 -7.95 -16.54 -3.52
N LEU A 14 -9.04 -16.22 -4.21
CA LEU A 14 -10.10 -15.37 -3.64
C LEU A 14 -10.69 -15.99 -2.36
N GLN A 15 -10.84 -17.32 -2.31
CA GLN A 15 -11.36 -18.00 -1.12
C GLN A 15 -10.39 -17.89 0.06
N ASP A 16 -9.09 -18.04 -0.19
CA ASP A 16 -8.07 -17.81 0.86
C ASP A 16 -8.14 -16.38 1.38
N ARG A 17 -8.34 -15.40 0.50
CA ARG A 17 -8.47 -13.99 0.89
C ARG A 17 -9.75 -13.73 1.68
N LYS A 18 -10.88 -14.33 1.32
CA LYS A 18 -12.13 -14.26 2.10
C LYS A 18 -11.94 -14.85 3.49
N PHE A 19 -11.28 -16.00 3.58
CA PHE A 19 -10.93 -16.60 4.86
C PHE A 19 -10.05 -15.68 5.73
N ILE A 20 -9.06 -14.99 5.13
CA ILE A 20 -8.27 -13.97 5.84
C ILE A 20 -9.17 -12.84 6.35
N GLU A 21 -10.07 -12.31 5.51
CA GLU A 21 -10.99 -11.23 5.90
C GLU A 21 -11.89 -11.63 7.08
N ASP A 22 -12.54 -12.79 7.00
CA ASP A 22 -13.42 -13.30 8.06
C ASP A 22 -12.64 -13.54 9.36
N SER A 23 -11.48 -14.18 9.26
CA SER A 23 -10.60 -14.41 10.41
C SER A 23 -10.13 -13.11 11.07
N LEU A 24 -9.87 -12.07 10.29
CA LEU A 24 -9.52 -10.74 10.81
C LEU A 24 -10.70 -10.07 11.50
N ASN A 25 -11.92 -10.27 11.00
CA ASN A 25 -13.13 -9.77 11.63
C ASN A 25 -13.39 -10.47 12.99
N GLU A 26 -13.00 -11.74 13.10
CA GLU A 26 -13.05 -12.54 14.33
C GLU A 26 -11.84 -12.35 15.26
N ASN A 27 -10.90 -11.45 14.93
CA ASN A 27 -9.65 -11.20 15.66
C ASN A 27 -8.71 -12.41 15.81
N LEU A 28 -8.74 -13.35 14.87
CA LEU A 28 -7.79 -14.46 14.86
C LEU A 28 -6.36 -13.95 14.58
N SER A 29 -5.40 -14.63 15.19
CA SER A 29 -3.99 -14.30 15.01
C SER A 29 -3.49 -14.74 13.62
N PHE A 30 -2.46 -14.06 13.10
CA PHE A 30 -1.84 -14.49 11.84
C PHE A 30 -1.32 -15.92 11.88
N LYS A 31 -0.94 -16.43 13.05
CA LYS A 31 -0.47 -17.80 13.23
C LYS A 31 -1.60 -18.81 12.98
N GLU A 32 -2.82 -18.52 13.44
CA GLU A 32 -3.99 -19.37 13.23
C GLU A 32 -4.44 -19.34 11.77
N ILE A 33 -4.51 -18.14 11.19
CA ILE A 33 -4.84 -17.95 9.76
C ILE A 33 -3.85 -18.71 8.88
N ALA A 34 -2.56 -18.55 9.17
CA ALA A 34 -1.46 -19.22 8.47
C ALA A 34 -1.55 -20.74 8.54
N LYS A 35 -1.91 -21.28 9.71
CA LYS A 35 -2.06 -22.73 9.92
C LYS A 35 -3.17 -23.31 9.04
N TYR A 36 -4.31 -22.62 8.95
CA TYR A 36 -5.43 -23.08 8.12
C TYR A 36 -5.10 -23.03 6.62
N LEU A 37 -4.46 -21.96 6.17
CA LEU A 37 -4.11 -21.77 4.75
C LEU A 37 -2.85 -22.52 4.31
N CYS A 38 -2.13 -23.17 5.23
CA CYS A 38 -0.81 -23.76 4.99
C CYS A 38 0.15 -22.74 4.35
N LYS A 39 0.21 -21.54 4.95
CA LYS A 39 1.06 -20.41 4.54
C LYS A 39 1.95 -19.96 5.68
N ASP A 40 3.06 -19.32 5.38
CA ASP A 40 3.85 -18.66 6.41
C ASP A 40 3.10 -17.42 6.96
N PRO A 41 3.11 -17.15 8.29
CA PRO A 41 2.47 -15.95 8.85
C PRO A 41 2.97 -14.64 8.23
N THR A 42 4.21 -14.58 7.75
CA THR A 42 4.74 -13.42 7.04
C THR A 42 4.07 -13.23 5.68
N THR A 43 3.60 -14.28 5.02
CA THR A 43 2.79 -14.19 3.78
C THR A 43 1.47 -13.48 4.07
N ILE A 44 0.77 -13.88 5.14
CA ILE A 44 -0.48 -13.22 5.57
C ILE A 44 -0.21 -11.75 5.93
N SER A 45 0.87 -11.49 6.68
CA SER A 45 1.27 -10.13 7.03
C SER A 45 1.59 -9.25 5.82
N LYS A 46 2.22 -9.80 4.77
CA LYS A 46 2.55 -9.07 3.54
C LYS A 46 1.28 -8.82 2.72
N GLU A 47 0.44 -9.83 2.53
CA GLU A 47 -0.85 -9.74 1.85
C GLU A 47 -1.69 -8.59 2.44
N ILE A 48 -1.87 -8.57 3.75
CA ILE A 48 -2.70 -7.54 4.42
C ILE A 48 -2.10 -6.14 4.25
N ARG A 49 -0.78 -5.99 4.41
CA ARG A 49 -0.14 -4.67 4.29
C ARG A 49 -0.16 -4.13 2.87
N LEU A 50 -0.01 -5.00 1.87
CA LEU A 50 -0.01 -4.63 0.46
C LEU A 50 -1.41 -4.29 -0.04
N HIS A 51 -2.44 -5.00 0.42
CA HIS A 51 -3.79 -4.91 -0.14
C HIS A 51 -4.85 -4.31 0.80
N ARG A 52 -4.46 -3.75 1.96
CA ARG A 52 -5.39 -3.00 2.81
C ARG A 52 -5.87 -1.73 2.10
N VAL A 53 -7.16 -1.44 2.24
CA VAL A 53 -7.82 -0.26 1.73
C VAL A 53 -7.73 0.86 2.76
N ASP A 54 -7.30 2.05 2.34
CA ASP A 54 -7.39 3.26 3.15
C ASP A 54 -8.85 3.74 3.17
N ASP A 55 -9.49 3.69 4.32
CA ASP A 55 -10.84 4.22 4.55
C ASP A 55 -10.73 5.58 5.25
N ILE A 56 -10.05 6.52 4.58
CA ILE A 56 -10.12 7.93 4.94
C ILE A 56 -11.55 8.35 4.68
N ASN A 57 -12.35 8.44 5.74
CA ASN A 57 -13.71 8.92 5.64
C ASN A 57 -13.78 10.37 6.15
N PRO A 58 -13.53 11.38 5.29
CA PRO A 58 -13.58 12.78 5.69
C PRO A 58 -15.00 13.21 6.09
N LYS A 59 -16.04 12.45 5.74
CA LYS A 59 -17.44 12.81 5.98
C LYS A 59 -17.91 12.60 7.43
N ARG A 60 -17.07 12.07 8.33
CA ARG A 60 -17.51 11.58 9.65
C ARG A 60 -16.89 12.28 10.85
N ILE A 61 -16.03 13.28 10.64
CA ILE A 61 -15.43 14.07 11.72
C ILE A 61 -16.27 15.33 11.89
N PHE A 62 -17.21 15.31 12.84
CA PHE A 62 -17.87 16.53 13.27
C PHE A 62 -16.83 17.55 13.77
N ASN A 63 -17.04 18.82 13.43
CA ASN A 63 -16.30 20.03 13.84
C ASN A 63 -14.97 20.39 13.16
N ASN A 64 -14.31 19.52 12.39
CA ASN A 64 -13.22 19.86 11.44
C ASN A 64 -12.62 18.58 10.84
N PRO A 65 -13.05 18.11 9.66
CA PRO A 65 -12.54 16.88 9.08
C PRO A 65 -11.11 16.98 8.55
N HIS A 66 -10.53 18.17 8.57
CA HIS A 66 -9.18 18.43 8.08
C HIS A 66 -8.16 18.51 9.20
N ASN A 67 -8.57 18.55 10.47
CA ASN A 67 -7.64 18.57 11.61
C ASN A 67 -7.45 17.15 12.16
N PHE A 68 -6.22 16.65 12.10
CA PHE A 68 -5.84 15.31 12.54
C PHE A 68 -4.99 15.34 13.81
N CYS A 69 -4.98 16.46 14.53
CA CYS A 69 -4.22 16.60 15.77
C CYS A 69 -4.86 15.77 16.89
N THR A 70 -4.05 15.18 17.76
CA THR A 70 -4.51 14.51 19.00
C THR A 70 -5.26 15.48 19.93
N GLN A 71 -4.89 16.76 19.91
CA GLN A 71 -5.50 17.81 20.74
C GLN A 71 -6.68 18.53 20.07
N ARG A 72 -7.13 18.10 18.88
CA ARG A 72 -8.10 18.84 18.06
C ARG A 72 -9.43 19.14 18.74
N PHE A 73 -9.84 18.32 19.71
CA PHE A 73 -11.12 18.50 20.42
C PHE A 73 -11.04 19.46 21.61
N ARG A 74 -9.84 19.79 22.10
CA ARG A 74 -9.65 20.55 23.35
C ARG A 74 -8.68 21.72 23.22
N CYS A 75 -7.94 21.81 22.12
CA CYS A 75 -7.02 22.93 21.89
C CYS A 75 -7.79 24.25 21.87
N LYS A 76 -7.28 25.24 22.62
CA LYS A 76 -7.81 26.61 22.68
C LYS A 76 -6.85 27.65 22.08
N ARG A 77 -5.73 27.21 21.51
CA ARG A 77 -4.71 28.11 20.96
C ARG A 77 -5.25 28.78 19.71
N THR A 78 -5.13 30.10 19.63
CA THR A 78 -5.32 30.90 18.42
C THR A 78 -3.96 31.29 17.84
N ASN A 79 -3.95 31.89 16.66
CA ASN A 79 -2.76 32.39 15.97
C ASN A 79 -1.59 31.39 15.84
N VAL A 80 -1.87 30.09 15.74
CA VAL A 80 -0.84 29.05 15.58
C VAL A 80 -0.04 29.15 14.28
N CYS A 81 -0.53 29.92 13.31
CA CYS A 81 0.15 30.20 12.06
C CYS A 81 1.17 31.34 12.15
N GLU A 82 1.28 31.99 13.32
CA GLU A 82 2.27 33.04 13.63
C GLU A 82 2.33 34.16 12.58
N LYS A 83 1.17 34.54 12.04
CA LYS A 83 1.09 35.63 11.08
C LYS A 83 1.19 36.98 11.79
N ILE A 84 1.71 37.97 11.05
CA ILE A 84 1.77 39.37 11.48
C ILE A 84 0.37 39.90 11.80
N ILE A 85 -0.61 39.60 10.94
CA ILE A 85 -2.02 39.82 11.23
C ILE A 85 -2.51 38.64 12.08
N LEU A 86 -2.86 38.91 13.33
CA LEU A 86 -3.29 37.91 14.31
C LEU A 86 -4.50 37.12 13.79
N CYS A 87 -4.39 35.80 13.82
CA CYS A 87 -5.47 34.90 13.44
C CYS A 87 -6.27 34.44 14.67
N ASP A 88 -7.51 34.88 14.80
CA ASP A 88 -8.39 34.54 15.94
C ASP A 88 -9.07 33.17 15.83
N ILE A 89 -8.80 32.43 14.75
CA ILE A 89 -9.32 31.07 14.56
C ILE A 89 -8.62 30.12 15.53
N ASN A 90 -9.41 29.45 16.38
CA ASN A 90 -8.89 28.39 17.25
C ASN A 90 -8.30 27.23 16.42
N CYS A 91 -7.12 26.72 16.78
CA CYS A 91 -6.46 25.60 16.07
C CYS A 91 -7.38 24.39 15.94
N ALA A 92 -8.23 24.13 16.95
CA ALA A 92 -9.24 23.06 16.89
C ALA A 92 -10.06 23.10 15.58
N SER A 93 -10.51 24.30 15.20
CA SER A 93 -11.34 24.55 14.01
C SER A 93 -10.55 25.01 12.78
N CYS A 94 -9.23 25.24 12.91
CA CYS A 94 -8.40 25.69 11.80
C CYS A 94 -8.18 24.58 10.76
N MET A 95 -8.54 24.86 9.50
CA MET A 95 -8.33 23.95 8.37
C MET A 95 -6.84 23.69 8.05
N LYS A 96 -5.96 24.61 8.49
CA LYS A 96 -4.51 24.55 8.24
C LYS A 96 -3.71 24.08 9.45
N CYS A 97 -4.35 23.73 10.57
CA CYS A 97 -3.67 23.34 11.83
C CYS A 97 -2.62 22.24 11.58
N ASN A 98 -2.92 21.23 10.73
CA ASN A 98 -1.98 20.14 10.40
C ASN A 98 -0.68 20.60 9.70
N GLN A 99 -0.71 21.72 8.99
CA GLN A 99 0.42 22.22 8.20
C GLN A 99 1.22 23.29 8.94
N VAL A 100 0.53 24.13 9.72
CA VAL A 100 1.11 25.36 10.28
C VAL A 100 1.39 25.29 11.79
N CYS A 101 0.71 24.41 12.52
CA CYS A 101 0.86 24.35 13.97
C CYS A 101 2.17 23.64 14.33
N LYS A 102 3.12 24.35 14.94
CA LYS A 102 4.39 23.77 15.41
C LYS A 102 4.23 22.68 16.47
N SER A 103 3.13 22.71 17.24
CA SER A 103 2.80 21.67 18.23
C SER A 103 1.82 20.62 17.67
N PHE A 104 1.70 20.50 16.35
CA PHE A 104 0.87 19.49 15.73
C PHE A 104 1.39 18.09 16.06
N VAL A 105 0.53 17.28 16.67
CA VAL A 105 0.79 15.85 16.90
C VAL A 105 -0.29 15.06 16.20
N LYS A 106 0.08 14.34 15.14
CA LYS A 106 -0.85 13.55 14.35
C LYS A 106 -1.47 12.42 15.19
N GLU A 107 -2.79 12.31 15.19
CA GLU A 107 -3.49 11.18 15.80
C GLU A 107 -3.33 9.93 14.92
N CYS A 108 -2.81 8.87 15.53
CA CYS A 108 -2.60 7.57 14.91
C CYS A 108 -3.16 6.46 15.81
N CYS A 109 -3.65 5.38 15.21
CA CYS A 109 -4.12 4.21 15.94
C CYS A 109 -2.97 3.21 16.11
N SER A 110 -2.62 2.86 17.35
CA SER A 110 -1.55 1.90 17.67
C SER A 110 -1.79 0.49 17.11
N ARG A 111 -3.05 0.12 16.83
CA ARG A 111 -3.40 -1.13 16.15
C ARG A 111 -2.86 -1.18 14.72
N LEU A 112 -2.62 -0.04 14.08
CA LEU A 112 -2.07 0.01 12.73
C LEU A 112 -0.55 -0.20 12.69
N ASP A 113 0.12 -0.02 13.84
CA ASP A 113 1.57 -0.22 14.00
C ASP A 113 1.93 -1.67 14.36
N ARG A 114 0.94 -2.50 14.71
CA ARG A 114 1.11 -3.90 15.12
C ARG A 114 0.15 -4.79 14.34
N ALA A 115 0.40 -6.10 14.31
CA ALA A 115 -0.56 -7.02 13.70
C ALA A 115 -1.95 -6.85 14.36
N PRO A 116 -3.04 -6.76 13.57
CA PRO A 116 -3.12 -7.10 12.15
C PRO A 116 -2.92 -5.93 11.15
N TYR A 117 -2.52 -4.73 11.58
CA TYR A 117 -2.32 -3.53 10.75
C TYR A 117 -3.57 -2.97 10.06
N VAL A 118 -4.75 -3.46 10.47
CA VAL A 118 -6.06 -3.08 9.94
C VAL A 118 -7.10 -3.00 11.06
N CYS A 119 -8.21 -2.34 10.77
CA CYS A 119 -9.31 -2.07 11.68
C CYS A 119 -10.36 -3.19 11.72
N ASN A 120 -10.26 -4.22 10.88
CA ASN A 120 -11.07 -5.44 11.00
C ASN A 120 -10.99 -5.96 12.45
N GLY A 121 -12.13 -6.35 13.01
CA GLY A 121 -12.24 -6.84 14.38
C GLY A 121 -12.12 -5.78 15.49
N CYS A 122 -12.06 -4.48 15.19
CA CYS A 122 -12.11 -3.46 16.25
C CYS A 122 -13.47 -3.48 16.98
N ASP A 123 -13.45 -3.42 18.31
CA ASP A 123 -14.68 -3.37 19.15
C ASP A 123 -15.58 -2.20 18.78
N LYS A 124 -14.97 -1.05 18.48
CA LYS A 124 -15.67 0.13 18.02
C LYS A 124 -15.89 0.02 16.51
N PRO A 125 -17.15 0.08 16.02
CA PRO A 125 -17.42 0.09 14.60
C PRO A 125 -16.65 1.20 13.89
N LEU A 126 -16.17 0.91 12.68
CA LEU A 126 -15.29 1.80 11.91
C LEU A 126 -15.86 3.22 11.77
N HIS A 127 -17.18 3.32 11.57
CA HIS A 127 -17.90 4.59 11.45
C HIS A 127 -17.94 5.43 12.73
N ARG A 128 -17.76 4.83 13.91
CA ARG A 128 -17.70 5.53 15.20
C ARG A 128 -16.28 5.82 15.63
N CYS A 129 -15.27 5.17 15.05
CA CYS A 129 -13.87 5.46 15.33
C CYS A 129 -13.53 6.90 14.90
N ASN A 130 -12.96 7.69 15.80
CA ASN A 130 -12.66 9.10 15.53
C ASN A 130 -11.27 9.28 14.90
N VAL A 131 -10.44 8.24 14.88
CA VAL A 131 -9.10 8.30 14.29
C VAL A 131 -9.21 8.53 12.77
N PRO A 132 -8.52 9.52 12.19
CA PRO A 132 -8.66 9.85 10.77
C PRO A 132 -8.20 8.76 9.82
N HIS A 133 -7.04 8.16 10.10
CA HIS A 133 -6.46 7.11 9.26
C HIS A 133 -6.96 5.75 9.72
N LYS A 134 -7.58 5.02 8.80
CA LYS A 134 -8.17 3.71 9.05
C LYS A 134 -7.86 2.82 7.86
N TYR A 135 -7.48 1.59 8.14
CA TYR A 135 -7.25 0.61 7.09
C TYR A 135 -8.22 -0.54 7.27
N ARG A 136 -8.85 -1.01 6.21
CA ARG A 136 -9.63 -2.26 6.22
C ARG A 136 -9.05 -3.22 5.22
N TYR A 137 -9.03 -4.50 5.55
CA TYR A 137 -8.78 -5.56 4.59
C TYR A 137 -10.12 -5.99 3.99
N ASP A 138 -10.18 -6.08 2.66
CA ASP A 138 -11.34 -6.45 1.86
C ASP A 138 -10.87 -7.46 0.82
N ALA A 139 -11.40 -8.68 0.86
CA ALA A 139 -10.88 -9.79 0.06
C ALA A 139 -11.07 -9.56 -1.45
N VAL A 140 -12.18 -8.92 -1.84
CA VAL A 140 -12.51 -8.68 -3.25
C VAL A 140 -11.59 -7.60 -3.81
N PHE A 141 -11.37 -6.52 -3.06
CA PHE A 141 -10.40 -5.50 -3.42
C PHE A 141 -8.99 -6.07 -3.52
N ALA A 142 -8.58 -6.88 -2.55
CA ALA A 142 -7.25 -7.49 -2.53
C ALA A 142 -7.03 -8.43 -3.72
N GLN A 143 -8.03 -9.24 -4.08
CA GLN A 143 -7.99 -10.08 -5.28
C GLN A 143 -7.81 -9.24 -6.55
N ARG A 144 -8.64 -8.20 -6.71
CA ARG A 144 -8.57 -7.32 -7.89
C ARG A 144 -7.21 -6.64 -8.01
N ASN A 145 -6.72 -6.06 -6.90
CA ASN A 145 -5.41 -5.40 -6.88
C ASN A 145 -4.28 -6.38 -7.25
N TYR A 146 -4.33 -7.60 -6.71
CA TYR A 146 -3.39 -8.66 -7.04
C TYR A 146 -3.43 -9.03 -8.54
N GLU A 147 -4.61 -9.16 -9.14
CA GLU A 147 -4.78 -9.48 -10.57
C GLU A 147 -4.31 -8.34 -11.49
N GLU A 148 -4.59 -7.10 -11.11
CA GLU A 148 -4.11 -5.90 -11.81
C GLU A 148 -2.57 -5.82 -11.78
N LEU A 149 -1.95 -6.02 -10.61
CA LEU A 149 -0.50 -6.08 -10.47
C LEU A 149 0.10 -7.25 -11.28
N ARG A 150 -0.54 -8.41 -11.21
CA ARG A 150 -0.12 -9.62 -11.94
C ARG A 150 -0.17 -9.43 -13.46
N THR A 151 -1.13 -8.65 -13.95
CA THR A 151 -1.30 -8.35 -15.38
C THR A 151 -0.32 -7.26 -15.83
N SER A 152 -0.24 -6.16 -15.08
CA SER A 152 0.66 -5.04 -15.38
C SER A 152 2.14 -5.44 -15.32
N SER A 153 2.53 -6.30 -14.38
CA SER A 153 3.91 -6.84 -14.29
C SER A 153 4.32 -7.70 -15.48
N ARG A 154 3.36 -8.18 -16.28
CA ARG A 154 3.61 -8.95 -17.51
C ARG A 154 3.34 -8.16 -18.77
N ASN A 155 2.99 -6.88 -18.64
CA ASN A 155 2.69 -6.02 -19.78
C ASN A 155 3.95 -5.28 -20.22
N GLY A 156 4.25 -5.35 -21.51
CA GLY A 156 5.40 -4.70 -22.12
C GLY A 156 6.73 -5.41 -21.86
N VAL A 157 7.78 -4.79 -22.41
CA VAL A 157 9.17 -5.22 -22.19
C VAL A 157 9.65 -4.54 -20.91
N ASN A 158 10.35 -5.29 -20.05
CA ASN A 158 10.93 -4.75 -18.80
C ASN A 158 12.17 -3.87 -19.07
N ILE A 159 12.02 -2.86 -19.94
CA ILE A 159 13.02 -1.86 -20.27
C ILE A 159 12.34 -0.49 -20.36
N THR A 160 13.07 0.55 -19.97
CA THR A 160 12.62 1.93 -20.13
C THR A 160 12.67 2.36 -21.59
N LYS A 161 11.93 3.41 -21.95
CA LYS A 161 12.00 4.03 -23.29
C LYS A 161 13.43 4.42 -23.68
N HIS A 162 14.21 4.93 -22.72
CA HIS A 162 15.61 5.29 -22.95
C HIS A 162 16.47 4.08 -23.30
N GLN A 163 16.36 2.99 -22.53
CA GLN A 163 17.07 1.75 -22.81
C GLN A 163 16.66 1.15 -24.16
N ALA A 164 15.36 1.21 -24.51
CA ALA A 164 14.87 0.77 -25.81
C ALA A 164 15.48 1.59 -26.95
N LEU A 165 15.59 2.91 -26.81
CA LEU A 165 16.21 3.78 -27.81
C LEU A 165 17.72 3.52 -27.94
N GLN A 166 18.43 3.33 -26.83
CA GLN A 166 19.84 2.96 -26.84
C GLN A 166 20.06 1.64 -27.56
N MET A 167 19.27 0.62 -27.26
CA MET A 167 19.31 -0.67 -27.95
C MET A 167 19.00 -0.51 -29.44
N ASN A 168 17.98 0.27 -29.79
CA ASN A 168 17.60 0.52 -31.18
C ASN A 168 18.71 1.23 -31.98
N SER A 169 19.49 2.11 -31.34
CA SER A 169 20.61 2.82 -31.99
C SER A 169 21.71 1.89 -32.49
N VAL A 170 21.85 0.71 -31.86
CA VAL A 170 22.80 -0.33 -32.27
C VAL A 170 22.13 -1.30 -33.25
N VAL A 171 20.92 -1.76 -32.93
CA VAL A 171 20.24 -2.83 -33.67
C VAL A 171 19.74 -2.37 -35.04
N ALA A 172 19.13 -1.19 -35.15
CA ALA A 172 18.48 -0.76 -36.39
C ALA A 172 19.46 -0.62 -37.59
N PRO A 173 20.64 0.02 -37.45
CA PRO A 173 21.60 0.12 -38.55
C PRO A 173 22.13 -1.26 -39.01
N LEU A 174 22.32 -2.20 -38.10
CA LEU A 174 22.83 -3.54 -38.41
C LEU A 174 21.80 -4.38 -39.15
N ILE A 175 20.51 -4.23 -38.81
CA ILE A 175 19.40 -4.84 -39.56
C ILE A 175 19.32 -4.24 -40.97
N GLU A 176 19.45 -2.91 -41.11
CA GLU A 176 19.48 -2.24 -42.42
C GLU A 176 20.65 -2.71 -43.30
N GLN A 177 21.78 -3.06 -42.69
CA GLN A 177 22.93 -3.70 -43.34
C GLN A 177 22.72 -5.18 -43.69
N GLY A 178 21.55 -5.76 -43.36
CA GLY A 178 21.18 -7.14 -43.67
C GLY A 178 21.67 -8.17 -42.65
N GLN A 179 22.17 -7.76 -41.48
CA GLN A 179 22.51 -8.72 -40.43
C GLN A 179 21.25 -9.32 -39.81
N SER A 180 21.25 -10.63 -39.56
CA SER A 180 20.14 -11.28 -38.86
C SER A 180 20.18 -10.93 -37.36
N PRO A 181 19.02 -10.90 -36.66
CA PRO A 181 18.97 -10.65 -35.22
C PRO A 181 19.88 -11.58 -34.40
N TYR A 182 20.05 -12.83 -34.84
CA TYR A 182 20.94 -13.79 -34.18
C TYR A 182 22.42 -13.38 -34.26
N VAL A 183 22.87 -12.92 -35.44
CA VAL A 183 24.24 -12.44 -35.66
C VAL A 183 24.50 -11.18 -34.83
N ILE A 184 23.53 -10.27 -34.79
CA ILE A 184 23.62 -9.04 -33.99
C ILE A 184 23.79 -9.37 -32.51
N VAL A 185 22.94 -10.24 -31.94
CA VAL A 185 23.04 -10.62 -30.52
C VAL A 185 24.35 -11.35 -30.21
N THR A 186 24.88 -12.14 -31.15
CA THR A 186 26.16 -12.84 -30.98
C THR A 186 27.35 -11.87 -30.97
N ASN A 187 27.32 -10.87 -31.84
CA ASN A 187 28.42 -9.90 -32.01
C ASN A 187 28.35 -8.72 -31.03
N HIS A 188 27.18 -8.45 -30.44
CA HIS A 188 26.93 -7.35 -29.51
C HIS A 188 26.49 -7.84 -28.12
N PRO A 189 27.38 -8.51 -27.35
CA PRO A 189 27.05 -9.03 -26.01
C PRO A 189 26.71 -7.93 -25.00
N GLU A 190 27.16 -6.69 -25.22
CA GLU A 190 26.84 -5.51 -24.41
C GLU A 190 25.34 -5.17 -24.39
N LEU A 191 24.57 -5.65 -25.37
CA LEU A 191 23.11 -5.48 -25.39
C LEU A 191 22.41 -6.32 -24.31
N GLY A 192 23.08 -7.32 -23.74
CA GLY A 192 22.55 -8.16 -22.65
C GLY A 192 21.30 -8.97 -23.03
N ILE A 193 21.12 -9.27 -24.32
CA ILE A 193 19.95 -9.98 -24.84
C ILE A 193 20.23 -11.49 -24.87
N SER A 194 19.32 -12.29 -24.29
CA SER A 194 19.37 -13.76 -24.38
C SER A 194 18.64 -14.24 -25.63
N VAL A 195 19.24 -15.20 -26.35
CA VAL A 195 18.63 -15.84 -27.53
C VAL A 195 17.53 -16.84 -27.14
N LYS A 196 17.39 -17.18 -25.85
CA LYS A 196 16.35 -18.06 -25.31
C LYS A 196 15.50 -17.33 -24.28
N THR A 197 14.18 -17.48 -24.39
CA THR A 197 13.16 -17.18 -23.36
C THR A 197 12.65 -18.46 -22.74
#